data_AF-A0A240EQ45-F1
#
_entry.id   AF-A0A240EQ45-F1
#
_cell.length_a   1.000
_cell.length_b   1.000
_cell.length_c   1.000
_cell.angle_alpha   90.00
_cell.angle_beta   90.00
_cell.angle_gamma   90.00
#
_symmetry.space_group_name_H-M   'P 1'
#
loop_
_entity.id
_entity.type
_entity.pdbx_description
1 polymer ?
#
loop_
_entity_poly.entity_id
_entity_poly.type
_entity_poly.pdbx_seq_one_letter_code
_entity_poly.pdbx_strand_id
1 'polypeptide(L)'
;MSAEIKILHQLCHNEIFEVVSLSMSDMKAWMASSKYLLATPLVKTKTKGGRDVTNTFKLQVNDVDSLYIAMANDCNRFAQAAVESMWSINKNTNLPKSAGWTTVKMYYASFYAAHAILRLYGRSCSQYEKEHIEKVHELSVITAMDNNVSSIENGFYLSSINKTSKEVEYSKLKDSHADTWHSFSLLLDELLNDLPTETTGLARNKDKAFTLLANLKQALIRPNAHRGNWPSQVRNKIHYQHTNGAWFPYIGASHNPDDISRNSRWVNYPDKFSIADKPTDVIGTLSNVSNCMVSLMHHLLVYGNERTENRSAIFRNGYIKLVNQLCP
;
A
#
# COMPACT_ATOMS: atom_id res chain seq x y z
N MET A 1 8.56 -0.49 20.93
CA MET A 1 7.80 -1.27 19.94
C MET A 1 6.66 -2.02 20.62
N SER A 2 5.43 -1.89 20.13
CA SER A 2 4.26 -2.52 20.74
C SER A 2 4.17 -4.02 20.38
N ALA A 3 3.47 -4.82 21.20
CA ALA A 3 3.38 -6.26 20.97
C ALA A 3 2.54 -6.61 19.74
N GLU A 4 1.57 -5.77 19.41
CA GLU A 4 0.67 -5.92 18.25
C GLU A 4 1.47 -5.84 16.95
N ILE A 5 2.40 -4.89 16.84
CA ILE A 5 3.26 -4.72 15.67
C ILE A 5 4.15 -5.95 15.47
N LYS A 6 4.70 -6.52 16.55
CA LYS A 6 5.50 -7.74 16.48
C LYS A 6 4.70 -8.94 15.99
N ILE A 7 3.42 -9.04 16.37
CA ILE A 7 2.52 -10.10 15.91
C ILE A 7 2.19 -9.90 14.42
N LEU A 8 1.80 -8.70 14.01
CA LEU A 8 1.47 -8.40 12.62
C LEU A 8 2.65 -8.62 11.68
N HIS A 9 3.87 -8.35 12.14
CA HIS A 9 5.07 -8.58 11.34
C HIS A 9 5.37 -10.08 11.15
N GLN A 10 4.92 -10.99 12.03
CA GLN A 10 5.08 -12.44 11.78
C GLN A 10 4.36 -12.90 10.51
N LEU A 11 3.33 -12.15 10.09
CA LEU A 11 2.60 -12.38 8.85
C LEU A 11 3.27 -11.75 7.62
N CYS A 12 4.41 -11.06 7.76
CA CYS A 12 5.16 -10.58 6.59
C CYS A 12 5.85 -11.76 5.91
N HIS A 13 5.64 -11.91 4.60
CA HIS A 13 6.04 -13.11 3.86
C HIS A 13 7.26 -12.92 2.95
N ASN A 14 7.81 -11.71 2.87
CA ASN A 14 8.97 -11.43 2.05
C ASN A 14 10.14 -10.93 2.88
N GLU A 15 11.33 -11.21 2.40
CA GLU A 15 12.58 -10.92 3.11
C GLU A 15 13.14 -9.55 2.70
N ILE A 16 12.24 -8.56 2.57
CA ILE A 16 12.61 -7.23 2.07
C ILE A 16 13.52 -6.46 3.05
N PHE A 17 13.60 -6.87 4.32
CA PHE A 17 14.47 -6.25 5.33
C PHE A 17 15.83 -6.95 5.44
N GLU A 18 15.98 -8.09 4.78
CA GLU A 18 17.17 -8.93 4.78
C GLU A 18 18.05 -8.65 3.55
N VAL A 19 17.51 -7.99 2.53
CA VAL A 19 18.26 -7.62 1.31
C VAL A 19 19.40 -6.64 1.60
N VAL A 20 20.63 -7.01 1.24
CA VAL A 20 21.85 -6.18 1.49
C VAL A 20 22.26 -5.37 0.26
N SER A 21 21.54 -5.49 -0.85
CA SER A 21 21.88 -4.86 -2.13
C SER A 21 21.75 -3.33 -2.11
N LEU A 22 22.58 -2.67 -2.91
CA LEU A 22 22.50 -1.23 -3.22
C LEU A 22 21.77 -0.97 -4.57
N SER A 23 21.28 -2.02 -5.23
CA SER A 23 20.51 -1.87 -6.45
C SER A 23 19.28 -1.01 -6.21
N MET A 24 18.99 -0.11 -7.15
CA MET A 24 17.77 0.72 -7.16
C MET A 24 16.67 0.13 -8.05
N SER A 25 16.77 -1.15 -8.41
CA SER A 25 15.73 -1.83 -9.20
C SER A 25 14.41 -1.77 -8.44
N ASP A 26 13.35 -1.30 -9.09
CA ASP A 26 11.97 -1.40 -8.61
C ASP A 26 11.24 -2.58 -9.29
N MET A 27 9.94 -2.73 -9.02
CA MET A 27 9.13 -3.80 -9.62
C MET A 27 9.03 -3.72 -11.14
N LYS A 28 9.10 -2.51 -11.71
CA LYS A 28 9.05 -2.32 -13.16
C LYS A 28 10.37 -2.76 -13.79
N ALA A 29 11.49 -2.35 -13.20
CA ALA A 29 12.82 -2.77 -13.62
C ALA A 29 13.00 -4.29 -13.46
N TRP A 30 12.49 -4.88 -12.38
CA TRP A 30 12.50 -6.34 -12.20
C TRP A 30 11.70 -7.05 -13.31
N MET A 31 10.49 -6.57 -13.63
CA MET A 31 9.70 -7.11 -14.73
C MET A 31 10.42 -6.96 -16.08
N ALA A 32 11.06 -5.82 -16.34
CA ALA A 32 11.83 -5.61 -17.56
C ALA A 32 13.11 -6.47 -17.65
N SER A 33 13.61 -6.99 -16.53
CA SER A 33 14.87 -7.75 -16.48
C SER A 33 14.77 -9.18 -17.03
N SER A 34 13.54 -9.70 -17.23
CA SER A 34 13.28 -11.06 -17.68
C SER A 34 13.95 -12.16 -16.84
N LYS A 35 14.26 -11.89 -15.56
CA LYS A 35 14.83 -12.86 -14.60
C LYS A 35 13.79 -13.79 -13.98
N TYR A 36 12.87 -14.29 -14.80
CA TYR A 36 11.75 -15.14 -14.40
C TYR A 36 11.35 -16.05 -15.56
N LEU A 37 10.55 -17.07 -15.25
CA LEU A 37 9.87 -17.90 -16.25
C LEU A 37 8.36 -17.68 -16.18
N LEU A 38 7.62 -18.14 -17.17
CA LEU A 38 6.17 -18.30 -17.00
C LEU A 38 5.90 -19.52 -16.13
N ALA A 39 5.03 -19.36 -15.12
CA ALA A 39 4.59 -20.48 -14.30
C ALA A 39 3.50 -21.31 -15.01
N THR A 40 2.66 -20.66 -15.82
CA THR A 40 1.61 -21.30 -16.60
C THR A 40 1.51 -20.69 -17.99
N PRO A 41 1.08 -21.44 -19.02
CA PRO A 41 0.77 -20.86 -20.33
C PRO A 41 -0.20 -19.68 -20.22
N LEU A 42 -0.07 -18.71 -21.13
CA LEU A 42 -1.00 -17.59 -21.18
C LEU A 42 -2.42 -18.09 -21.48
N VAL A 43 -3.39 -17.48 -20.82
CA VAL A 43 -4.81 -17.81 -21.00
C VAL A 43 -5.50 -16.59 -21.59
N LYS A 44 -6.17 -16.76 -22.72
CA LYS A 44 -7.00 -15.72 -23.32
C LYS A 44 -8.07 -15.27 -22.33
N THR A 45 -8.17 -13.96 -22.12
CA THR A 45 -9.20 -13.36 -21.25
C THR A 45 -10.28 -12.65 -22.04
N LYS A 46 -9.95 -12.12 -23.23
CA LYS A 46 -10.90 -11.48 -24.15
C LYS A 46 -10.29 -11.38 -25.56
N THR A 47 -11.12 -11.02 -26.54
CA THR A 47 -10.68 -10.64 -27.88
C THR A 47 -10.79 -9.13 -28.05
N LYS A 48 -9.74 -8.48 -28.57
CA LYS A 48 -9.71 -7.04 -28.85
C LYS A 48 -9.24 -6.81 -30.29
N GLY A 49 -10.12 -6.31 -31.15
CA GLY A 49 -9.80 -6.05 -32.56
C GLY A 49 -9.35 -7.31 -33.31
N GLY A 50 -10.05 -8.44 -33.09
CA GLY A 50 -9.73 -9.74 -33.70
C GLY A 50 -8.52 -10.46 -33.10
N ARG A 51 -7.85 -9.89 -32.09
CA ARG A 51 -6.68 -10.48 -31.44
C ARG A 51 -6.99 -10.97 -30.04
N ASP A 52 -6.43 -12.12 -29.67
CA ASP A 52 -6.60 -12.72 -28.36
C ASP A 52 -5.63 -12.09 -27.37
N VAL A 53 -6.16 -11.61 -26.25
CA VAL A 53 -5.38 -10.87 -25.25
C VAL A 53 -5.61 -11.42 -23.85
N THR A 54 -4.58 -11.33 -23.02
CA THR A 54 -4.69 -11.64 -21.58
C THR A 54 -4.52 -10.39 -20.72
N ASN A 55 -5.19 -10.39 -19.57
CA ASN A 55 -5.04 -9.41 -18.50
C ASN A 55 -4.59 -10.06 -17.18
N THR A 56 -4.22 -11.34 -17.22
CA THR A 56 -3.63 -12.09 -16.10
C THR A 56 -2.47 -12.96 -16.58
N PHE A 57 -1.50 -13.20 -15.72
CA PHE A 57 -0.38 -14.11 -15.97
C PHE A 57 0.31 -14.47 -14.65
N LYS A 58 1.12 -15.54 -14.67
CA LYS A 58 1.87 -16.01 -13.51
C LYS A 58 3.33 -16.19 -13.88
N LEU A 59 4.22 -15.66 -13.05
CA LEU A 59 5.65 -15.76 -13.23
C LEU A 59 6.25 -16.66 -12.17
N GLN A 60 7.11 -17.60 -12.58
CA GLN A 60 7.97 -18.35 -11.67
C GLN A 60 9.24 -17.54 -11.42
N VAL A 61 9.57 -17.31 -10.15
CA VAL A 61 10.73 -16.53 -9.76
C VAL A 61 11.96 -17.43 -9.66
N ASN A 62 12.98 -17.16 -10.46
CA ASN A 62 14.26 -17.89 -10.41
C ASN A 62 15.24 -17.25 -9.42
N ASP A 63 15.26 -15.92 -9.38
CA ASP A 63 16.11 -15.10 -8.51
C ASP A 63 15.21 -14.32 -7.53
N VAL A 64 14.91 -14.93 -6.39
CA VAL A 64 14.00 -14.36 -5.38
C VAL A 64 14.57 -13.09 -4.74
N ASP A 65 15.90 -13.02 -4.61
CA ASP A 65 16.59 -11.86 -4.06
C ASP A 65 16.35 -10.63 -4.92
N SER A 66 16.42 -10.77 -6.26
CA SER A 66 16.12 -9.66 -7.18
C SER A 66 14.69 -9.13 -7.02
N LEU A 67 13.73 -10.02 -6.75
CA LEU A 67 12.33 -9.63 -6.51
C LEU A 67 12.19 -8.92 -5.16
N TYR A 68 12.83 -9.42 -4.10
CA TYR A 68 12.79 -8.78 -2.79
C TYR A 68 13.51 -7.42 -2.77
N ILE A 69 14.60 -7.27 -3.53
CA ILE A 69 15.25 -5.96 -3.75
C ILE A 69 14.25 -5.00 -4.42
N ALA A 70 13.57 -5.46 -5.46
CA ALA A 70 12.56 -4.68 -6.16
C ALA A 70 11.41 -4.24 -5.25
N MET A 71 10.88 -5.17 -4.44
CA MET A 71 9.84 -4.86 -3.47
C MET A 71 10.33 -3.92 -2.37
N ALA A 72 11.55 -4.09 -1.86
CA ALA A 72 12.14 -3.26 -0.83
C ALA A 72 12.29 -1.80 -1.29
N ASN A 73 12.84 -1.58 -2.49
CA ASN A 73 12.98 -0.23 -3.07
C ASN A 73 11.64 0.46 -3.22
N ASP A 74 10.66 -0.28 -3.72
CA ASP A 74 9.33 0.25 -4.00
C ASP A 74 8.56 0.53 -2.70
N CYS A 75 8.67 -0.37 -1.70
CA CYS A 75 8.14 -0.17 -0.34
C CYS A 75 8.76 1.07 0.31
N ASN A 76 10.08 1.19 0.26
CA ASN A 76 10.83 2.33 0.77
C ASN A 76 10.40 3.65 0.12
N ARG A 77 10.29 3.69 -1.21
CA ARG A 77 9.85 4.86 -1.97
C ARG A 77 8.44 5.31 -1.57
N PHE A 78 7.49 4.39 -1.46
CA PHE A 78 6.13 4.71 -1.02
C PHE A 78 6.08 5.15 0.45
N ALA A 79 6.89 4.55 1.32
CA ALA A 79 6.96 4.95 2.72
C ALA A 79 7.52 6.36 2.91
N GLN A 80 8.55 6.73 2.14
CA GLN A 80 9.07 8.10 2.09
C GLN A 80 8.01 9.08 1.61
N ALA A 81 7.35 8.78 0.49
CA ALA A 81 6.28 9.62 -0.05
C ALA A 81 5.11 9.80 0.94
N ALA A 82 4.78 8.77 1.72
CA ALA A 82 3.76 8.84 2.77
C ALA A 82 4.14 9.84 3.87
N VAL A 83 5.37 9.77 4.37
CA VAL A 83 5.89 10.67 5.41
C VAL A 83 6.03 12.09 4.87
N GLU A 84 6.63 12.29 3.70
CA GLU A 84 6.76 13.62 3.09
C GLU A 84 5.39 14.27 2.84
N SER A 85 4.41 13.49 2.37
CA SER A 85 3.04 13.98 2.18
C SER A 85 2.43 14.45 3.51
N MET A 86 2.62 13.68 4.57
CA MET A 86 2.12 14.04 5.90
C MET A 86 2.85 15.26 6.46
N TRP A 87 4.18 15.31 6.39
CA TRP A 87 5.01 16.41 6.86
C TRP A 87 4.77 17.73 6.10
N SER A 88 4.34 17.64 4.84
CA SER A 88 3.99 18.82 4.02
C SER A 88 2.67 19.50 4.44
N ILE A 89 1.92 18.92 5.40
CA ILE A 89 0.72 19.52 5.97
C ILE A 89 1.15 20.62 6.95
N ASN A 90 0.63 21.82 6.72
CA ASN A 90 0.91 22.99 7.55
C ASN A 90 -0.39 23.75 7.80
N LYS A 91 -0.50 24.36 8.99
CA LYS A 91 -1.60 25.28 9.29
C LYS A 91 -1.44 26.56 8.48
N ASN A 92 -2.48 26.93 7.72
CA ASN A 92 -2.53 28.24 7.08
C ASN A 92 -3.18 29.24 8.03
N THR A 93 -2.40 30.18 8.57
CA THR A 93 -2.89 31.19 9.53
C THR A 93 -3.85 32.19 8.90
N ASN A 94 -3.74 32.46 7.60
CA ASN A 94 -4.59 33.39 6.87
C ASN A 94 -5.92 32.74 6.44
N LEU A 95 -5.91 31.42 6.23
CA LEU A 95 -7.09 30.63 5.86
C LEU A 95 -7.27 29.46 6.84
N PRO A 96 -7.53 29.71 8.14
CA PRO A 96 -7.52 28.68 9.16
C PRO A 96 -8.58 27.62 8.93
N LYS A 97 -9.70 27.94 8.27
CA LYS A 97 -10.75 26.95 7.94
C LYS A 97 -10.43 26.11 6.70
N SER A 98 -9.40 26.46 5.93
CA SER A 98 -9.05 25.74 4.70
C SER A 98 -8.51 24.35 5.03
N ALA A 99 -9.30 23.34 4.67
CA ALA A 99 -8.95 21.94 4.84
C ALA A 99 -8.79 21.20 3.52
N GLY A 100 -9.15 21.82 2.37
CA GLY A 100 -9.13 21.16 1.06
C GLY A 100 -7.81 20.47 0.74
N TRP A 101 -6.72 21.24 0.61
CA TRP A 101 -5.39 20.70 0.33
C TRP A 101 -4.83 19.83 1.45
N THR A 102 -5.08 20.19 2.71
CA THR A 102 -4.69 19.36 3.87
C THR A 102 -5.30 17.96 3.78
N THR A 103 -6.58 17.88 3.44
CA THR A 103 -7.30 16.61 3.32
C THR A 103 -6.81 15.79 2.13
N VAL A 104 -6.53 16.44 1.00
CA VAL A 104 -5.93 15.79 -0.17
C VAL A 104 -4.55 15.21 0.16
N LYS A 105 -3.71 15.95 0.89
CA LYS A 105 -2.40 15.47 1.35
C LYS A 105 -2.51 14.29 2.32
N MET A 106 -3.44 14.34 3.27
CA MET A 106 -3.72 13.22 4.18
C MET A 106 -4.14 11.95 3.42
N TYR A 107 -5.01 12.11 2.44
CA TYR A 107 -5.40 11.01 1.56
C TYR A 107 -4.19 10.40 0.87
N TYR A 108 -3.32 11.20 0.25
CA TYR A 108 -2.15 10.65 -0.43
C TYR A 108 -1.13 10.04 0.53
N ALA A 109 -0.94 10.62 1.71
CA ALA A 109 -0.11 10.04 2.75
C ALA A 109 -0.58 8.61 3.12
N SER A 110 -1.88 8.44 3.36
CA SER A 110 -2.46 7.13 3.67
C SER A 110 -2.50 6.16 2.49
N PHE A 111 -2.69 6.67 1.27
CA PHE A 111 -2.64 5.90 0.04
C PHE A 111 -1.24 5.34 -0.22
N TYR A 112 -0.20 6.16 -0.03
CA TYR A 112 1.19 5.71 -0.11
C TYR A 112 1.54 4.73 1.03
N ALA A 113 1.03 4.95 2.24
CA ALA A 113 1.18 3.98 3.33
C ALA A 113 0.53 2.63 3.00
N ALA A 114 -0.66 2.61 2.39
CA ALA A 114 -1.30 1.37 1.92
C ALA A 114 -0.42 0.65 0.89
N HIS A 115 0.18 1.37 -0.05
CA HIS A 115 1.12 0.80 -1.02
C HIS A 115 2.38 0.20 -0.39
N ALA A 116 2.94 0.85 0.62
CA ALA A 116 4.09 0.34 1.35
C ALA A 116 3.72 -0.91 2.16
N ILE A 117 2.58 -0.90 2.85
CA ILE A 117 2.09 -2.04 3.62
C ILE A 117 1.78 -3.23 2.71
N LEU A 118 1.10 -3.04 1.57
CA LEU A 118 0.90 -4.12 0.59
C LEU A 118 2.22 -4.81 0.24
N ARG A 119 3.29 -4.03 0.03
CA ARG A 119 4.62 -4.55 -0.31
C ARG A 119 5.29 -5.29 0.85
N LEU A 120 5.02 -4.93 2.10
CA LEU A 120 5.47 -5.73 3.27
C LEU A 120 4.86 -7.13 3.28
N TYR A 121 3.68 -7.29 2.69
CA TYR A 121 2.92 -8.53 2.68
C TYR A 121 2.93 -9.23 1.31
N GLY A 122 3.96 -9.01 0.50
CA GLY A 122 4.11 -9.73 -0.77
C GLY A 122 3.15 -9.28 -1.89
N ARG A 123 2.47 -8.14 -1.74
CA ARG A 123 1.53 -7.61 -2.74
C ARG A 123 1.99 -6.28 -3.30
N SER A 124 1.68 -5.98 -4.55
CA SER A 124 1.99 -4.68 -5.14
C SER A 124 1.00 -4.30 -6.23
N CYS A 125 0.40 -3.12 -6.10
CA CYS A 125 -0.36 -2.47 -7.16
C CYS A 125 0.58 -1.54 -7.93
N SER A 126 0.83 -1.81 -9.21
CA SER A 126 1.83 -1.12 -10.03
C SER A 126 1.36 -0.91 -11.47
N GLN A 127 1.78 0.21 -12.06
CA GLN A 127 1.52 0.53 -13.47
C GLN A 127 2.62 -0.06 -14.34
N TYR A 128 2.27 -1.01 -15.21
CA TYR A 128 3.17 -1.57 -16.20
C TYR A 128 2.83 -1.03 -17.58
N GLU A 129 3.77 -0.27 -18.14
CA GLU A 129 3.74 0.16 -19.52
C GLU A 129 4.02 -0.99 -20.49
N LYS A 130 3.77 -0.73 -21.77
CA LYS A 130 3.86 -1.70 -22.85
C LYS A 130 5.21 -2.43 -22.85
N GLU A 131 6.30 -1.71 -22.64
CA GLU A 131 7.67 -2.23 -22.68
C GLU A 131 7.95 -3.27 -21.59
N HIS A 132 7.28 -3.17 -20.43
CA HIS A 132 7.43 -4.16 -19.36
C HIS A 132 6.67 -5.45 -19.68
N ILE A 133 5.45 -5.29 -20.19
CA ILE A 133 4.54 -6.40 -20.45
C ILE A 133 4.94 -7.16 -21.72
N GLU A 134 5.52 -6.48 -22.71
CA GLU A 134 6.10 -7.10 -23.89
C GLU A 134 7.23 -8.07 -23.52
N LYS A 135 8.04 -7.80 -22.50
CA LYS A 135 9.07 -8.75 -22.03
C LYS A 135 8.49 -10.07 -21.55
N VAL A 136 7.32 -10.04 -20.91
CA VAL A 136 6.60 -11.26 -20.50
C VAL A 136 6.04 -11.99 -21.72
N HIS A 137 5.51 -11.25 -22.70
CA HIS A 137 4.95 -11.85 -23.92
C HIS A 137 6.04 -12.45 -24.82
N GLU A 138 7.15 -11.75 -25.03
CA GLU A 138 8.33 -12.26 -25.75
C GLU A 138 8.82 -13.58 -25.14
N LEU A 139 8.93 -13.63 -23.81
CA LEU A 139 9.28 -14.85 -23.09
C LEU A 139 8.26 -15.97 -23.37
N SER A 140 6.96 -15.65 -23.38
CA SER A 140 5.90 -16.63 -23.68
C SER A 140 6.05 -17.25 -25.06
N VAL A 141 6.43 -16.46 -26.07
CA VAL A 141 6.63 -16.93 -27.44
C VAL A 141 7.88 -17.83 -27.51
N ILE A 142 8.98 -17.41 -26.88
CA ILE A 142 10.24 -18.17 -26.88
C ILE A 142 10.06 -19.53 -26.20
N THR A 143 9.24 -19.60 -25.15
CA THR A 143 9.00 -20.85 -24.41
C THR A 143 7.78 -21.64 -24.92
N ALA A 144 7.17 -21.23 -26.04
CA ALA A 144 5.94 -21.84 -26.58
C ALA A 144 4.78 -21.94 -25.56
N MET A 145 4.69 -20.93 -24.68
CA MET A 145 3.68 -20.78 -23.63
C MET A 145 2.71 -19.63 -23.91
N ASP A 146 2.74 -19.03 -25.10
CA ASP A 146 1.86 -17.95 -25.52
C ASP A 146 0.42 -18.42 -25.77
N ASN A 147 0.22 -19.70 -26.13
CA ASN A 147 -1.10 -20.30 -26.37
C ASN A 147 -1.97 -19.49 -27.36
N ASN A 148 -1.35 -18.96 -28.42
CA ASN A 148 -1.96 -18.07 -29.41
C ASN A 148 -2.46 -16.72 -28.85
N VAL A 149 -2.12 -16.37 -27.61
CA VAL A 149 -2.36 -15.04 -27.07
C VAL A 149 -1.43 -14.05 -27.78
N SER A 150 -2.02 -13.11 -28.51
CA SER A 150 -1.27 -12.17 -29.35
C SER A 150 -0.58 -11.06 -28.56
N SER A 151 -1.05 -10.76 -27.35
CA SER A 151 -0.43 -9.78 -26.45
C SER A 151 -1.00 -9.86 -25.03
N ILE A 152 -0.24 -9.33 -24.07
CA ILE A 152 -0.70 -9.07 -22.71
C ILE A 152 -1.03 -7.57 -22.63
N GLU A 153 -2.13 -7.19 -21.99
CA GLU A 153 -2.48 -5.76 -21.90
C GLU A 153 -1.53 -4.97 -20.98
N ASN A 154 -1.15 -3.76 -21.37
CA ASN A 154 -0.50 -2.83 -20.44
C ASN A 154 -1.53 -2.18 -19.48
N GLY A 155 -1.08 -1.63 -18.36
CA GLY A 155 -1.92 -0.90 -17.41
C GLY A 155 -1.57 -1.14 -15.95
N PHE A 156 -2.55 -0.92 -15.08
CA PHE A 156 -2.39 -1.07 -13.64
C PHE A 156 -2.67 -2.51 -13.22
N TYR A 157 -1.77 -3.15 -12.47
CA TYR A 157 -1.86 -4.55 -12.07
C TYR A 157 -1.71 -4.70 -10.56
N LEU A 158 -2.45 -5.64 -9.97
CA LEU A 158 -2.11 -6.26 -8.70
C LEU A 158 -1.16 -7.42 -8.97
N SER A 159 -0.05 -7.44 -8.25
CA SER A 159 0.86 -8.57 -8.14
C SER A 159 0.78 -9.16 -6.73
N SER A 160 0.81 -10.48 -6.61
CA SER A 160 0.83 -11.20 -5.34
C SER A 160 1.83 -12.34 -5.38
N ILE A 161 2.76 -12.35 -4.44
CA ILE A 161 3.72 -13.44 -4.25
C ILE A 161 3.02 -14.59 -3.53
N ASN A 162 3.12 -15.79 -4.09
CA ASN A 162 2.67 -17.01 -3.43
C ASN A 162 3.73 -17.46 -2.40
N LYS A 163 3.30 -17.68 -1.16
CA LYS A 163 4.14 -18.06 -0.01
C LYS A 163 4.91 -19.36 -0.24
N THR A 164 4.36 -20.29 -1.02
CA THR A 164 4.87 -21.67 -1.15
C THR A 164 5.51 -21.93 -2.51
N SER A 165 4.92 -21.44 -3.60
CA SER A 165 5.36 -21.80 -4.97
C SER A 165 6.45 -20.90 -5.56
N LYS A 166 6.84 -19.81 -4.88
CA LYS A 166 7.73 -18.76 -5.44
C LYS A 166 7.22 -18.22 -6.78
N GLU A 167 5.91 -18.19 -6.93
CA GLU A 167 5.23 -17.61 -8.08
C GLU A 167 4.74 -16.21 -7.75
N VAL A 168 4.67 -15.35 -8.77
CA VAL A 168 4.01 -14.05 -8.68
C VAL A 168 2.84 -14.04 -9.65
N GLU A 169 1.64 -13.90 -9.11
CA GLU A 169 0.42 -13.76 -9.90
C GLU A 169 0.12 -12.31 -10.20
N TYR A 170 -0.20 -12.01 -11.45
CA TYR A 170 -0.55 -10.69 -11.94
C TYR A 170 -2.00 -10.67 -12.42
N SER A 171 -2.76 -9.68 -11.95
CA SER A 171 -4.12 -9.41 -12.40
C SER A 171 -4.34 -7.93 -12.68
N LYS A 172 -4.84 -7.61 -13.87
CA LYS A 172 -5.09 -6.22 -14.27
C LYS A 172 -6.25 -5.63 -13.48
N LEU A 173 -6.01 -4.45 -12.93
CA LEU A 173 -6.96 -3.61 -12.23
C LEU A 173 -7.55 -2.54 -13.17
N LYS A 174 -8.66 -1.92 -12.76
CA LYS A 174 -9.35 -0.91 -13.57
C LYS A 174 -9.09 0.51 -13.09
N ASP A 175 -9.08 0.72 -11.77
CA ASP A 175 -8.93 2.03 -11.14
C ASP A 175 -7.78 2.01 -10.14
N SER A 176 -6.78 2.87 -10.36
CA SER A 176 -5.56 2.86 -9.56
C SER A 176 -5.78 3.22 -8.09
N HIS A 177 -6.83 3.99 -7.77
CA HIS A 177 -7.13 4.39 -6.42
C HIS A 177 -8.10 3.41 -5.75
N ALA A 178 -9.26 3.19 -6.37
CA ALA A 178 -10.31 2.35 -5.79
C ALA A 178 -9.88 0.89 -5.68
N ASP A 179 -9.19 0.34 -6.70
CA ASP A 179 -8.77 -1.06 -6.64
C ASP A 179 -7.54 -1.25 -5.73
N THR A 180 -6.66 -0.26 -5.56
CA THR A 180 -5.58 -0.34 -4.54
C THR A 180 -6.16 -0.41 -3.13
N TRP A 181 -7.15 0.44 -2.82
CA TRP A 181 -7.84 0.39 -1.52
C TRP A 181 -8.57 -0.94 -1.32
N HIS A 182 -9.13 -1.50 -2.40
CA HIS A 182 -9.73 -2.82 -2.35
C HIS A 182 -8.70 -3.93 -2.10
N SER A 183 -7.55 -3.90 -2.78
CA SER A 183 -6.44 -4.83 -2.53
C SER A 183 -5.93 -4.73 -1.09
N PHE A 184 -5.90 -3.52 -0.51
CA PHE A 184 -5.58 -3.32 0.89
C PHE A 184 -6.65 -3.89 1.82
N SER A 185 -7.94 -3.68 1.53
CA SER A 185 -9.04 -4.29 2.29
C SER A 185 -8.97 -5.82 2.27
N LEU A 186 -8.67 -6.42 1.12
CA LEU A 186 -8.47 -7.87 0.99
C LEU A 186 -7.24 -8.36 1.74
N LEU A 187 -6.20 -7.53 1.88
CA LEU A 187 -5.06 -7.85 2.73
C LEU A 187 -5.49 -7.85 4.20
N LEU A 188 -6.26 -6.86 4.65
CA LEU A 188 -6.78 -6.83 6.04
C LEU A 188 -7.63 -8.07 6.34
N ASP A 189 -8.42 -8.55 5.38
CA ASP A 189 -9.17 -9.80 5.50
C ASP A 189 -8.28 -11.02 5.69
N GLU A 190 -7.24 -11.16 4.86
CA GLU A 190 -6.26 -12.24 5.01
C GLU A 190 -5.58 -12.16 6.38
N LEU A 191 -5.10 -10.98 6.78
CA LEU A 191 -4.42 -10.82 8.06
C LEU A 191 -5.33 -11.13 9.25
N LEU A 192 -6.61 -10.75 9.21
CA LEU A 192 -7.57 -11.08 10.26
C LEU A 192 -7.83 -12.59 10.35
N ASN A 193 -7.84 -13.30 9.22
CA ASN A 193 -8.04 -14.75 9.16
C ASN A 193 -6.80 -15.53 9.59
N ASP A 194 -5.61 -15.06 9.20
CA ASP A 194 -4.33 -15.75 9.46
C ASP A 194 -3.83 -15.48 10.90
N LEU A 195 -4.15 -14.33 11.50
CA LEU A 195 -3.62 -13.93 12.80
C LEU A 195 -3.79 -14.97 13.91
N PRO A 196 -4.95 -15.65 14.09
CA PRO A 196 -5.10 -16.67 15.12
C PRO A 196 -4.16 -17.88 14.94
N THR A 197 -3.97 -18.36 13.71
CA THR A 197 -3.31 -19.63 13.38
C THR A 197 -1.84 -19.48 12.98
N GLU A 198 -1.49 -18.41 12.29
CA GLU A 198 -0.16 -18.19 11.69
C GLU A 198 0.77 -17.32 12.55
N THR A 199 0.36 -16.96 13.77
CA THR A 199 1.18 -16.14 14.68
C THR A 199 1.37 -16.77 16.04
N THR A 200 2.45 -16.39 16.71
CA THR A 200 2.77 -16.75 18.09
C THR A 200 2.72 -15.52 18.98
N GLY A 201 2.33 -15.71 20.25
CA GLY A 201 2.24 -14.64 21.24
C GLY A 201 1.08 -14.83 22.22
N LEU A 202 1.07 -14.02 23.28
CA LEU A 202 0.00 -14.04 24.27
C LEU A 202 -1.35 -13.68 23.62
N ALA A 203 -2.43 -14.38 24.02
CA ALA A 203 -3.79 -14.15 23.51
C ALA A 203 -4.18 -12.66 23.54
N ARG A 204 -3.96 -11.98 24.67
CA ARG A 204 -4.23 -10.53 24.83
C ARG A 204 -3.54 -9.64 23.77
N ASN A 205 -2.37 -10.03 23.28
CA ASN A 205 -1.65 -9.25 22.27
C ASN A 205 -2.21 -9.54 20.87
N LYS A 206 -2.61 -10.80 20.60
CA LYS A 206 -3.33 -11.19 19.39
C LYS A 206 -4.67 -10.45 19.29
N ASP A 207 -5.42 -10.38 20.39
CA ASP A 207 -6.70 -9.67 20.45
C ASP A 207 -6.56 -8.18 20.13
N LYS A 208 -5.49 -7.54 20.63
CA LYS A 208 -5.21 -6.13 20.32
C LYS A 208 -4.83 -5.92 18.86
N ALA A 209 -4.00 -6.80 18.29
CA ALA A 209 -3.65 -6.75 16.87
C ALA A 209 -4.89 -6.97 15.98
N PHE A 210 -5.73 -7.95 16.33
CA PHE A 210 -7.02 -8.19 15.68
C PHE A 210 -7.92 -6.95 15.75
N THR A 211 -8.09 -6.37 16.94
CA THR A 211 -8.90 -5.16 17.15
C THR A 211 -8.42 -4.00 16.29
N LEU A 212 -7.09 -3.78 16.22
CA LEU A 212 -6.51 -2.73 15.36
C LEU A 212 -6.86 -2.95 13.88
N LEU A 213 -6.66 -4.16 13.35
CA LEU A 213 -6.97 -4.47 11.95
C LEU A 213 -8.47 -4.38 11.66
N ALA A 214 -9.33 -4.88 12.56
CA ALA A 214 -10.77 -4.86 12.41
C ALA A 214 -11.31 -3.42 12.40
N ASN A 215 -10.83 -2.57 13.32
CA ASN A 215 -11.19 -1.16 13.37
C ASN A 215 -10.73 -0.42 12.11
N LEU A 216 -9.53 -0.71 11.62
CA LEU A 216 -9.01 -0.13 10.38
C LEU A 216 -9.87 -0.53 9.18
N LYS A 217 -10.18 -1.83 9.05
CA LYS A 217 -11.05 -2.34 7.99
C LYS A 217 -12.43 -1.68 8.03
N GLN A 218 -13.04 -1.59 9.21
CA GLN A 218 -14.33 -0.94 9.39
C GLN A 218 -14.29 0.55 9.00
N ALA A 219 -13.20 1.25 9.33
CA ALA A 219 -13.04 2.65 8.98
C ALA A 219 -12.94 2.89 7.45
N LEU A 220 -12.44 1.90 6.71
CA LEU A 220 -12.36 1.92 5.24
C LEU A 220 -13.70 1.54 4.57
N ILE A 221 -14.54 0.75 5.26
CA ILE A 221 -15.84 0.27 4.77
C ILE A 221 -16.96 1.08 5.43
N ARG A 222 -17.18 2.29 4.92
CA ARG A 222 -18.28 3.18 5.31
C ARG A 222 -19.43 3.12 4.28
N PRO A 223 -20.61 3.67 4.56
CA PRO A 223 -21.74 3.62 3.62
C PRO A 223 -21.34 4.08 2.21
N ASN A 224 -21.73 3.31 1.19
CA ASN A 224 -21.36 3.46 -0.22
C ASN A 224 -19.89 3.14 -0.57
N ALA A 225 -19.08 2.66 0.36
CA ALA A 225 -17.67 2.31 0.17
C ALA A 225 -17.35 0.85 0.54
N HIS A 226 -18.20 -0.07 0.09
CA HIS A 226 -18.16 -1.50 0.48
C HIS A 226 -16.85 -2.23 0.13
N ARG A 227 -16.07 -1.69 -0.81
CA ARG A 227 -14.78 -2.26 -1.23
C ARG A 227 -13.57 -1.67 -0.49
N GLY A 228 -13.78 -0.94 0.61
CA GLY A 228 -12.70 -0.31 1.38
C GLY A 228 -12.17 0.99 0.79
N ASN A 229 -12.83 1.54 -0.24
CA ASN A 229 -12.38 2.72 -0.98
C ASN A 229 -12.89 4.06 -0.41
N TRP A 230 -13.36 4.08 0.85
CA TRP A 230 -13.90 5.29 1.48
C TRP A 230 -12.94 6.49 1.44
N PRO A 231 -11.62 6.34 1.72
CA PRO A 231 -10.69 7.47 1.62
C PRO A 231 -10.69 8.11 0.22
N SER A 232 -10.77 7.30 -0.84
CA SER A 232 -10.81 7.79 -2.23
C SER A 232 -12.08 8.59 -2.50
N GLN A 233 -13.21 8.13 -1.99
CA GLN A 233 -14.48 8.85 -2.13
C GLN A 233 -14.46 10.20 -1.41
N VAL A 234 -13.91 10.25 -0.20
CA VAL A 234 -13.76 11.52 0.55
C VAL A 234 -12.86 12.47 -0.22
N ARG A 235 -11.71 12.00 -0.71
CA ARG A 235 -10.81 12.81 -1.54
C ARG A 235 -11.50 13.33 -2.78
N ASN A 236 -12.28 12.52 -3.49
CA ASN A 236 -12.99 12.97 -4.70
C ASN A 236 -14.07 14.01 -4.38
N LYS A 237 -14.83 13.81 -3.30
CA LYS A 237 -15.84 14.77 -2.81
C LYS A 237 -15.23 16.11 -2.41
N ILE A 238 -14.05 16.10 -1.79
CA ILE A 238 -13.38 17.33 -1.37
C ILE A 238 -12.67 17.97 -2.55
N HIS A 239 -11.88 17.23 -3.33
CA HIS A 239 -11.04 17.78 -4.39
C HIS A 239 -11.82 18.20 -5.63
N TYR A 240 -12.83 17.43 -6.06
CA TYR A 240 -13.53 17.70 -7.32
C TYR A 240 -14.91 18.31 -7.11
N GLN A 241 -15.59 18.00 -6.00
CA GLN A 241 -16.94 18.51 -5.73
C GLN A 241 -16.94 19.66 -4.71
N HIS A 242 -15.78 20.00 -4.15
CA HIS A 242 -15.60 21.10 -3.18
C HIS A 242 -16.58 21.08 -1.99
N THR A 243 -16.91 19.88 -1.49
CA THR A 243 -17.89 19.67 -0.41
C THR A 243 -17.27 19.71 1.00
N ASN A 244 -18.10 19.50 2.04
CA ASN A 244 -17.71 19.40 3.46
C ASN A 244 -17.08 20.68 4.03
N GLY A 245 -17.39 21.85 3.47
CA GLY A 245 -16.85 23.13 3.95
C GLY A 245 -15.32 23.23 3.91
N ALA A 246 -14.64 22.41 3.11
CA ALA A 246 -13.18 22.33 3.08
C ALA A 246 -12.53 23.52 2.32
N TRP A 247 -13.30 24.17 1.44
CA TRP A 247 -12.91 25.28 0.60
C TRP A 247 -13.76 26.52 0.91
N PHE A 248 -13.23 27.71 0.62
CA PHE A 248 -13.98 28.96 0.74
C PHE A 248 -15.27 28.87 -0.10
N PRO A 249 -16.44 29.31 0.38
CA PRO A 249 -16.70 30.10 1.60
C PRO A 249 -16.90 29.29 2.90
N TYR A 250 -16.49 28.03 2.94
CA TYR A 250 -16.53 27.14 4.12
C TYR A 250 -17.93 26.84 4.66
N ILE A 251 -18.93 26.82 3.77
CA ILE A 251 -20.31 26.48 4.13
C ILE A 251 -20.36 25.04 4.66
N GLY A 252 -20.88 24.86 5.87
CA GLY A 252 -21.01 23.55 6.52
C GLY A 252 -19.70 22.96 7.04
N ALA A 253 -18.65 23.77 7.23
CA ALA A 253 -17.41 23.31 7.84
C ALA A 253 -17.63 22.92 9.32
N SER A 254 -17.31 21.67 9.67
CA SER A 254 -17.40 21.13 11.03
C SER A 254 -16.08 20.55 11.56
N HIS A 255 -15.03 20.54 10.73
CA HIS A 255 -13.70 20.06 11.11
C HIS A 255 -12.99 21.04 12.04
N ASN A 256 -12.14 20.50 12.92
CA ASN A 256 -11.23 21.31 13.72
C ASN A 256 -9.90 21.53 12.97
N PRO A 257 -9.57 22.77 12.53
CA PRO A 257 -8.31 23.07 11.85
C PRO A 257 -7.05 22.67 12.60
N ASP A 258 -7.08 22.77 13.93
CA ASP A 258 -5.92 22.46 14.77
C ASP A 258 -5.70 20.97 14.92
N ASP A 259 -6.73 20.15 14.75
CA ASP A 259 -6.57 18.70 14.80
C ASP A 259 -6.04 18.17 13.46
N ILE A 260 -6.55 18.72 12.34
CA ILE A 260 -6.16 18.28 10.99
C ILE A 260 -4.82 18.85 10.53
N SER A 261 -4.24 19.84 11.22
CA SER A 261 -2.93 20.39 10.85
C SER A 261 -1.76 19.72 11.58
N ARG A 262 -2.03 18.77 12.49
CA ARG A 262 -0.98 18.05 13.25
C ARG A 262 -0.34 16.96 12.40
N ASN A 263 0.66 17.36 11.63
CA ASN A 263 1.43 16.51 10.71
C ASN A 263 2.34 15.46 11.37
N SER A 264 2.57 15.54 12.68
CA SER A 264 3.48 14.64 13.39
C SER A 264 2.80 13.52 14.17
N ARG A 265 1.46 13.51 14.27
CA ARG A 265 0.77 12.57 15.17
C ARG A 265 1.02 11.11 14.82
N TRP A 266 1.25 10.78 13.55
CA TRP A 266 1.48 9.40 13.09
C TRP A 266 2.69 8.71 13.74
N VAL A 267 3.62 9.42 14.38
CA VAL A 267 4.71 8.78 15.15
C VAL A 267 4.19 8.02 16.37
N ASN A 268 3.03 8.42 16.91
CA ASN A 268 2.35 7.69 17.98
C ASN A 268 1.96 6.29 17.52
N TYR A 269 1.64 5.40 18.47
CA TYR A 269 1.16 4.06 18.15
C TYR A 269 -0.22 4.10 17.43
N PRO A 270 -0.51 3.14 16.53
CA PRO A 270 -1.74 3.14 15.74
C PRO A 270 -3.02 3.06 16.58
N ASP A 271 -2.97 2.47 17.79
CA ASP A 271 -4.10 2.35 18.72
C ASP A 271 -4.55 3.69 19.31
N LYS A 272 -3.76 4.76 19.15
CA LYS A 272 -4.07 6.10 19.68
C LYS A 272 -5.02 6.90 18.80
N PHE A 273 -5.42 6.37 17.65
CA PHE A 273 -6.33 7.06 16.73
C PHE A 273 -7.74 6.50 16.83
N SER A 274 -8.69 7.37 17.20
CA SER A 274 -10.12 7.06 17.18
C SER A 274 -10.62 6.93 15.74
N ILE A 275 -10.59 5.69 15.22
CA ILE A 275 -11.08 5.34 13.88
C ILE A 275 -12.38 4.52 13.88
N ALA A 276 -12.69 3.87 15.01
CA ALA A 276 -13.90 3.06 15.22
C ALA A 276 -15.06 3.84 15.85
N ASP A 277 -14.77 4.96 16.51
CA ASP A 277 -15.78 5.78 17.19
C ASP A 277 -16.74 6.46 16.19
N LYS A 278 -17.90 6.91 16.70
CA LYS A 278 -18.84 7.73 15.90
C LYS A 278 -18.07 8.91 15.30
N PRO A 279 -18.17 9.15 13.98
CA PRO A 279 -17.38 10.17 13.31
C PRO A 279 -17.68 11.54 13.91
N THR A 280 -16.62 12.29 14.26
CA THR A 280 -16.73 13.72 14.62
C THR A 280 -17.23 14.52 13.41
N ASP A 281 -16.58 14.28 12.27
CA ASP A 281 -16.88 14.81 10.95
C ASP A 281 -16.09 13.99 9.91
N VAL A 282 -16.39 14.17 8.61
CA VAL A 282 -15.78 13.39 7.52
C VAL A 282 -14.26 13.66 7.41
N ILE A 283 -13.83 14.91 7.58
CA ILE A 283 -12.42 15.31 7.43
C ILE A 283 -11.62 14.84 8.64
N GLY A 284 -12.12 15.04 9.86
CA GLY A 284 -11.52 14.55 11.09
C GLY A 284 -11.39 13.03 11.10
N THR A 285 -12.41 12.32 10.62
CA THR A 285 -12.33 10.86 10.45
C THR A 285 -11.22 10.47 9.46
N LEU A 286 -11.14 11.12 8.30
CA LEU A 286 -10.09 10.83 7.32
C LEU A 286 -8.70 11.15 7.87
N SER A 287 -8.59 12.21 8.68
CA SER A 287 -7.35 12.55 9.37
C SER A 287 -6.90 11.45 10.33
N ASN A 288 -7.81 10.92 11.16
CA ASN A 288 -7.49 9.82 12.07
C ASN A 288 -7.12 8.54 11.32
N VAL A 289 -7.89 8.18 10.27
CA VAL A 289 -7.56 7.02 9.41
C VAL A 289 -6.20 7.19 8.77
N SER A 290 -5.89 8.40 8.27
CA SER A 290 -4.62 8.65 7.58
C SER A 290 -3.44 8.59 8.54
N ASN A 291 -3.56 9.17 9.73
CA ASN A 291 -2.54 9.05 10.76
C ASN A 291 -2.36 7.60 11.24
N CYS A 292 -3.45 6.85 11.42
CA CYS A 292 -3.39 5.43 11.79
C CYS A 292 -2.66 4.60 10.72
N MET A 293 -2.94 4.84 9.43
CA MET A 293 -2.29 4.15 8.32
C MET A 293 -0.79 4.44 8.24
N VAL A 294 -0.40 5.71 8.32
CA VAL A 294 1.02 6.11 8.29
C VAL A 294 1.75 5.62 9.55
N SER A 295 1.08 5.65 10.71
CA SER A 295 1.59 5.08 11.95
C SER A 295 1.83 3.57 11.84
N LEU A 296 0.84 2.82 11.36
CA LEU A 296 0.97 1.36 11.19
C LEU A 296 2.14 1.03 10.27
N MET A 297 2.23 1.71 9.12
CA MET A 297 3.37 1.58 8.20
C MET A 297 4.70 1.89 8.90
N HIS A 298 4.78 3.02 9.61
CA HIS A 298 5.98 3.43 10.31
C HIS A 298 6.47 2.38 11.30
N HIS A 299 5.60 1.93 12.20
CA HIS A 299 5.96 0.97 13.23
C HIS A 299 6.32 -0.41 12.64
N LEU A 300 5.64 -0.85 11.57
CA LEU A 300 6.01 -2.08 10.85
C LEU A 300 7.40 -1.98 10.23
N LEU A 301 7.72 -0.85 9.58
CA LEU A 301 9.03 -0.63 8.94
C LEU A 301 10.17 -0.50 9.95
N VAL A 302 9.96 0.26 11.03
CA VAL A 302 10.96 0.39 12.10
C VAL A 302 11.23 -0.96 12.73
N TYR A 303 10.19 -1.72 13.11
CA TYR A 303 10.37 -3.05 13.69
C TYR A 303 11.05 -4.02 12.72
N GLY A 304 10.67 -4.01 11.45
CA GLY A 304 11.27 -4.86 10.43
C GLY A 304 12.74 -4.58 10.20
N ASN A 305 13.15 -3.31 10.25
CA ASN A 305 14.54 -2.91 10.14
C ASN A 305 15.35 -3.20 11.43
N GLU A 306 14.77 -2.99 12.61
CA GLU A 306 15.41 -3.29 13.91
C GLU A 306 15.65 -4.80 14.09
N ARG A 307 14.66 -5.65 13.77
CA ARG A 307 14.78 -7.11 13.97
C ARG A 307 15.86 -7.73 13.09
N THR A 308 16.19 -7.10 11.96
CA THR A 308 17.26 -7.55 11.06
C THR A 308 18.57 -6.83 11.33
N GLU A 309 18.72 -6.16 12.48
CA GLU A 309 19.93 -5.44 12.88
C GLU A 309 20.35 -4.37 11.84
N ASN A 310 19.38 -3.74 11.18
CA ASN A 310 19.60 -2.73 10.14
C ASN A 310 20.38 -3.25 8.91
N ARG A 311 20.19 -4.54 8.56
CA ARG A 311 20.84 -5.16 7.39
C ARG A 311 20.47 -4.50 6.07
N SER A 312 19.21 -4.09 5.90
CA SER A 312 18.75 -3.50 4.64
C SER A 312 19.29 -2.10 4.42
N ALA A 313 20.25 -1.98 3.50
CA ALA A 313 20.80 -0.70 3.09
C ALA A 313 19.74 0.22 2.45
N ILE A 314 18.75 -0.36 1.77
CA ILE A 314 17.63 0.35 1.15
C ILE A 314 16.85 1.13 2.19
N PHE A 315 16.39 0.47 3.26
CA PHE A 315 15.62 1.14 4.31
C PHE A 315 16.49 2.05 5.18
N ARG A 316 17.71 1.62 5.53
CA ARG A 316 18.65 2.41 6.34
C ARG A 316 18.99 3.74 5.68
N ASN A 317 19.28 3.73 4.38
CA ASN A 317 19.63 4.94 3.63
C ASN A 317 18.40 5.71 3.11
N GLY A 318 17.24 5.08 3.12
CA GLY A 318 15.97 5.63 2.65
C GLY A 318 15.06 6.08 3.79
N TYR A 319 14.01 5.30 4.04
CA TYR A 319 12.93 5.62 4.97
C TYR A 319 13.43 5.91 6.40
N ILE A 320 14.32 5.06 6.93
CA ILE A 320 14.81 5.20 8.31
C ILE A 320 15.63 6.48 8.46
N LYS A 321 16.51 6.77 7.50
CA LYS A 321 17.26 8.04 7.45
C LYS A 321 16.33 9.25 7.40
N LEU A 322 15.30 9.21 6.56
CA LEU A 322 14.32 10.30 6.45
C LEU A 322 13.61 10.53 7.79
N VAL A 323 13.10 9.47 8.42
CA VAL A 323 12.38 9.62 9.70
C VAL A 323 13.30 10.19 10.79
N ASN A 324 14.53 9.70 10.90
CA ASN A 324 15.50 10.21 11.88
C ASN A 324 15.86 11.69 11.66
N GLN A 325 15.73 12.21 10.43
CA GLN A 325 15.92 13.63 10.15
C GLN A 325 14.71 14.49 10.55
N LEU A 326 13.51 13.93 10.45
CA LEU A 326 12.25 14.64 10.71
C LEU A 326 11.80 14.55 12.17
N CYS A 327 12.11 13.44 12.83
CA CYS A 327 11.72 13.09 14.20
C CYS A 327 12.98 12.72 15.01
N PRO A 328 13.84 13.70 15.33
CA PRO A 328 15.09 13.47 16.05
C PRO A 328 14.88 12.97 17.49
#